data_AF-A0AAE3UHQ6-F1
#
_entry.id   AF-A0AAE3UHQ6-F1
#
_cell.length_a   1.000
_cell.length_b   1.000
_cell.length_c   1.000
_cell.angle_alpha   90.00
_cell.angle_beta   90.00
_cell.angle_gamma   90.00
#
_symmetry.space_group_name_H-M   'P 1'
#
loop_
_entity.id
_entity.type
_entity.pdbx_description
1 polymer ?
#
loop_
_entity_poly.entity_id
_entity_poly.type
_entity_poly.pdbx_seq_one_letter_code
_entity_poly.pdbx_strand_id
1 'polypeptide(L)' 'MQESKPIWELTESEFTERLLPAVLAIKQELFEKGLPVSYIDTTCCESEFHFVNEYADGSKHLIHFNIYTRKESVVRVLNG' A
#
# COMPACT_ATOMS: atom_id res chain seq x y z
N MET A 1 14.62 12.86 15.97
CA MET A 1 14.90 11.42 15.86
C MET A 1 16.00 11.26 14.84
N GLN A 2 17.06 10.51 15.16
CA GLN A 2 18.10 10.21 14.17
C GLN A 2 17.56 9.08 13.30
N GLU A 3 17.30 9.37 12.02
CA GLU A 3 16.85 8.34 11.07
C GLU A 3 17.96 7.30 10.93
N SER A 4 17.64 6.04 11.24
CA SER A 4 18.55 4.93 11.03
C SER A 4 18.74 4.73 9.52
N LYS A 5 19.96 4.93 9.02
CA LYS A 5 20.26 4.64 7.62
C LYS A 5 20.01 3.15 7.35
N PRO A 6 19.31 2.79 6.27
CA PRO A 6 19.10 1.39 5.90
C PRO A 6 20.45 0.69 5.68
N ILE A 7 20.55 -0.56 6.14
CA ILE A 7 21.74 -1.42 5.95
C ILE A 7 21.91 -1.76 4.46
N TRP A 8 20.81 -1.76 3.71
CA TRP A 8 20.77 -2.00 2.28
C TRP A 8 19.54 -1.30 1.67
N GLU A 9 19.70 -0.76 0.47
CA GLU A 9 18.67 -0.06 -0.29
C GLU A 9 18.91 -0.30 -1.78
N LEU A 10 17.85 -0.53 -2.54
CA LEU A 10 17.92 -0.60 -4.00
C LEU A 10 17.84 0.80 -4.58
N THR A 11 18.59 1.05 -5.65
CA THR A 11 18.27 2.20 -6.50
C THR A 11 16.92 1.99 -7.20
N GLU A 12 16.34 3.06 -7.70
CA GLU A 12 15.12 2.99 -8.52
C GLU A 12 15.28 2.06 -9.73
N SER A 13 16.46 2.08 -10.39
CA SER A 13 16.74 1.20 -11.52
C SER A 13 16.81 -0.26 -11.11
N GLU A 14 17.50 -0.57 -10.01
CA GLU A 14 17.60 -1.96 -9.53
C GLU A 14 16.25 -2.49 -9.05
N PHE A 15 15.43 -1.65 -8.41
CA PHE A 15 14.05 -2.00 -8.07
C PHE A 15 13.23 -2.30 -9.33
N THR A 16 13.31 -1.44 -10.33
CA THR A 16 12.58 -1.57 -11.59
C THR A 16 12.96 -2.85 -12.35
N GLU A 17 14.25 -3.18 -12.39
CA GLU A 17 14.73 -4.37 -13.09
C GLU A 17 14.46 -5.67 -12.32
N ARG A 18 14.59 -5.64 -10.99
CA ARG A 18 14.62 -6.88 -10.19
C ARG A 18 13.30 -7.19 -9.50
N LEU A 19 12.60 -6.17 -9.00
CA LEU A 19 11.44 -6.35 -8.12
C LEU A 19 10.12 -5.94 -8.76
N LEU A 20 10.11 -4.89 -9.59
CA LEU A 20 8.87 -4.41 -10.21
C LEU A 20 8.09 -5.52 -10.96
N PRO A 21 8.73 -6.43 -11.73
CA PRO A 21 7.99 -7.52 -12.37
C PRO A 21 7.28 -8.44 -11.37
N ALA A 22 7.93 -8.77 -10.24
CA ALA A 22 7.36 -9.61 -9.20
C ALA A 22 6.23 -8.88 -8.44
N VAL A 23 6.41 -7.58 -8.14
CA VAL A 23 5.39 -6.73 -7.51
C VAL A 23 4.13 -6.65 -8.38
N LEU A 24 4.30 -6.45 -9.70
CA LEU A 24 3.18 -6.41 -10.65
C LEU A 24 2.47 -7.77 -10.75
N ALA A 25 3.22 -8.88 -10.75
CA ALA A 25 2.64 -10.22 -10.74
C ALA A 25 1.81 -10.50 -9.48
N ILE A 26 2.32 -10.12 -8.30
CA ILE A 26 1.58 -10.26 -7.02
C ILE A 26 0.32 -9.38 -7.03
N LYS A 27 0.43 -8.13 -7.51
CA LYS A 27 -0.73 -7.23 -7.65
C LYS A 27 -1.81 -7.84 -8.54
N GLN A 28 -1.42 -8.40 -9.68
CA GLN A 28 -2.33 -9.08 -10.59
C GLN A 28 -3.00 -10.30 -9.94
N GLU A 29 -2.23 -11.14 -9.23
CA GLU A 29 -2.76 -12.31 -8.53
C GLU A 29 -3.78 -11.93 -7.44
N LEU A 30 -3.53 -10.85 -6.69
CA LEU A 30 -4.48 -10.34 -5.70
C LEU A 30 -5.77 -9.86 -6.35
N PHE A 31 -5.68 -9.13 -7.46
CA PHE A 31 -6.83 -8.67 -8.22
C PHE A 31 -7.67 -9.80 -8.80
N GLU A 32 -7.04 -10.86 -9.33
CA GLU A 32 -7.73 -12.06 -9.81
C GLU A 32 -8.50 -12.79 -8.69
N LYS A 33 -8.03 -12.67 -7.44
CA LYS A 33 -8.71 -13.19 -6.25
C LYS A 33 -9.76 -12.25 -5.67
N GLY A 34 -9.97 -11.08 -6.28
CA GLY A 34 -10.88 -10.05 -5.76
C GLY A 34 -10.37 -9.37 -4.50
N LEU A 35 -9.07 -9.42 -4.22
CA LEU A 35 -8.44 -8.79 -3.07
C LEU A 35 -7.79 -7.46 -3.48
N PRO A 36 -7.81 -6.43 -2.60
CA PRO A 36 -7.09 -5.20 -2.85
C PRO A 36 -5.59 -5.36 -2.60
N VAL A 37 -4.81 -4.43 -3.15
CA VAL A 37 -3.44 -4.18 -2.70
C VAL A 37 -3.48 -3.08 -1.64
N SER A 38 -2.91 -3.38 -0.47
CA SER A 38 -2.81 -2.43 0.65
C SER A 38 -1.43 -1.79 0.70
N TYR A 39 -1.34 -0.46 0.78
CA TYR A 39 -0.07 0.26 0.91
C TYR A 39 -0.23 1.58 1.69
N ILE A 40 0.88 2.11 2.19
CA ILE A 40 0.90 3.43 2.86
C ILE A 40 1.23 4.50 1.83
N ASP A 41 0.42 5.55 1.79
CA ASP A 41 0.63 6.74 0.96
C ASP A 41 0.71 7.97 1.88
N THR A 42 1.89 8.57 1.96
CA THR A 42 2.17 9.70 2.87
C THR A 42 1.39 10.98 2.53
N THR A 43 0.75 11.05 1.35
CA THR A 43 -0.08 12.18 0.96
C THR A 43 -1.49 12.13 1.57
N CYS A 44 -1.95 10.96 2.02
CA CYS A 44 -3.30 10.78 2.55
C CYS A 44 -3.38 9.95 3.84
N CYS A 45 -2.34 9.20 4.21
CA CYS A 45 -2.28 8.44 5.46
C CYS A 45 -1.82 9.35 6.60
N GLU A 46 -2.76 9.74 7.46
CA GLU A 46 -2.53 10.69 8.57
C GLU A 46 -1.84 10.04 9.78
N SER A 47 -1.76 8.70 9.82
CA SER A 47 -1.09 7.95 10.89
C SER A 47 -0.69 6.55 10.42
N GLU A 48 0.08 5.85 11.24
CA GLU A 48 0.45 4.44 11.05
C GLU A 48 -0.75 3.47 11.03
N PHE A 49 -1.93 3.95 11.42
CA PHE A 49 -3.19 3.19 11.39
C PHE A 49 -4.00 3.43 10.11
N HIS A 50 -3.44 4.16 9.15
CA HIS A 50 -4.04 4.40 7.85
C HIS A 50 -3.29 3.66 6.74
N PHE A 51 -4.02 3.10 5.79
CA PHE A 51 -3.48 2.55 4.55
C PHE A 51 -4.50 2.68 3.42
N VAL A 52 -4.03 2.64 2.17
CA VAL A 52 -4.85 2.66 0.97
C VAL A 52 -5.08 1.24 0.49
N ASN A 53 -6.33 0.88 0.25
CA ASN A 53 -6.69 -0.29 -0.55
C ASN A 53 -6.95 0.15 -1.99
N GLU A 54 -6.15 -0.33 -2.93
CA GLU A 54 -6.40 -0.22 -4.37
C GLU A 54 -7.02 -1.52 -4.89
N TYR A 55 -8.09 -1.39 -5.68
CA TYR A 55 -8.82 -2.51 -6.26
C TYR A 55 -8.58 -2.62 -7.77
N ALA A 56 -8.98 -3.75 -8.35
CA ALA A 56 -8.78 -4.06 -9.77
C ALA A 56 -9.48 -3.08 -10.73
N ASP A 57 -10.56 -2.44 -10.29
CA ASP A 57 -11.28 -1.42 -11.07
C ASP A 57 -10.62 -0.02 -10.99
N GLY A 58 -9.49 0.08 -10.29
CA GLY A 58 -8.76 1.32 -10.07
C GLY A 58 -9.31 2.17 -8.91
N SER A 59 -10.38 1.74 -8.24
CA SER A 59 -10.88 2.42 -7.04
C SER A 59 -9.85 2.32 -5.92
N LYS A 60 -9.73 3.41 -5.16
CA LYS A 60 -8.79 3.52 -4.03
C LYS A 60 -9.55 3.97 -2.79
N HIS A 61 -9.44 3.22 -1.71
CA HIS A 61 -10.09 3.52 -0.44
C HIS A 61 -9.03 3.77 0.63
N LEU A 62 -9.11 4.92 1.30
CA LEU A 62 -8.35 5.15 2.52
C LEU A 62 -9.04 4.40 3.67
N ILE A 63 -8.31 3.47 4.27
CA ILE A 63 -8.75 2.64 5.38
C ILE A 63 -8.10 3.12 6.66
N HIS A 64 -8.85 3.10 7.76
CA HIS A 64 -8.32 3.24 9.11
C HIS A 64 -8.52 1.92 9.86
N PHE A 65 -7.46 1.42 10.50
CA PHE A 65 -7.49 0.22 11.32
C PHE A 65 -7.34 0.54 12.80
N ASN A 66 -8.40 0.28 13.56
CA ASN A 66 -8.38 0.44 15.00
C ASN A 66 -7.85 -0.84 15.66
N ILE A 67 -6.59 -0.82 16.12
CA ILE A 67 -5.94 -1.98 16.75
C ILE A 67 -6.64 -2.50 18.02
N TYR A 68 -7.30 -1.61 18.77
CA TYR A 68 -7.95 -1.96 20.03
C TYR A 68 -9.25 -2.72 19.80
N THR A 69 -10.00 -2.33 18.76
CA THR A 69 -11.27 -2.98 18.40
C THR A 69 -11.13 -4.01 17.29
N ARG A 70 -9.95 -4.09 16.65
CA ARG A 70 -9.67 -4.94 15.47
C ARG A 70 -10.67 -4.71 14.33
N LYS A 71 -11.07 -3.46 14.13
CA LYS A 71 -11.99 -3.05 13.07
C LYS A 71 -11.28 -2.21 12.04
N GLU A 72 -11.59 -2.48 10.79
CA GLU A 72 -11.29 -1.61 9.67
C GLU A 72 -12.51 -0.76 9.31
N SER A 73 -12.26 0.45 8.84
CA SER A 73 -13.30 1.34 8.33
C SER A 73 -12.77 2.10 7.12
N VAL A 74 -13.59 2.20 6.07
CA VAL A 74 -13.32 3.10 4.94
C VAL A 74 -13.54 4.53 5.44
N VAL A 75 -12.47 5.33 5.44
CA VAL A 75 -12.50 6.75 5.82
C VAL A 75 -12.89 7.62 4.64
N ARG A 76 -12.35 7.33 3.46
CA ARG A 76 -12.56 8.13 2.25
C ARG A 76 -12.33 7.31 0.99
N VAL A 77 -13.11 7.56 -0.06
CA VAL A 77 -12.79 7.12 -1.43
C VAL A 77 -11.86 8.15 -2.06
N LEU A 78 -10.70 7.71 -2.54
CA LEU A 78 -9.71 8.54 -3.21
C LEU A 78 -10.01 8.49 -4.72
N ASN A 79 -10.32 9.64 -5.31
CA ASN A 79 -10.44 9.75 -6.76
C ASN A 79 -9.02 9.78 -7.36
N GLY A 80 -8.78 8.93 -8.35
CA GLY A 80 -7.55 8.96 -9.16
C GLY A 80 -7.49 10.17 -10.09
#